data_AF-A0A9X8DKH7-F1
#
_entry.id   AF-A0A9X8DKH7-F1
#
_cell.length_a   1.000
_cell.length_b   1.000
_cell.length_c   1.000
_cell.angle_alpha   90.00
_cell.angle_beta   90.00
_cell.angle_gamma   90.00
#
_symmetry.space_group_name_H-M   'P 1'
#
loop_
_entity.id
_entity.type
_entity.pdbx_description
1 polymer ?
#
loop_
_entity_poly.entity_id
_entity_poly.type
_entity_poly.pdbx_seq_one_letter_code
_entity_poly.pdbx_strand_id
1 'polypeptide(L)'
;MEVVTRTAGVVPKRLGLKYGPVPTLALEYEDISRQLKLAVVELPHLTLHATPSEIAAGIQKEHQLFGPSLVNEDQLVRLMQRLLQSQHERLIKQRDDQGTLRPTGTTLLNSSQRNEEAKNDEKEEGSDKGDIEDDDEGKEGSDDDEYEK
;
A
#
# COMPACT_ATOMS: atom_id res chain seq x y z
N MET A 1 10.48 -21.65 36.68
CA MET A 1 9.14 -22.02 36.18
C MET A 1 9.07 -21.52 34.74
N GLU A 2 9.41 -22.39 33.78
CA GLU A 2 9.26 -22.07 32.37
C GLU A 2 7.77 -22.13 32.02
N VAL A 3 7.23 -21.01 31.54
CA VAL A 3 5.87 -20.94 31.04
C VAL A 3 5.88 -21.60 29.67
N VAL A 4 5.64 -22.91 29.64
CA VAL A 4 5.55 -23.72 28.42
C VAL A 4 4.56 -23.04 27.47
N THR A 5 5.03 -22.74 26.27
CA THR A 5 4.33 -21.99 25.22
C THR A 5 3.03 -22.70 24.83
N ARG A 6 1.88 -22.07 25.08
CA ARG A 6 0.54 -22.60 24.71
C ARG A 6 0.24 -22.49 23.21
N THR A 7 1.26 -22.41 22.38
CA THR A 7 1.16 -22.31 20.91
C THR A 7 1.73 -23.54 20.20
N ALA A 8 2.37 -24.46 20.93
CA ALA A 8 2.85 -25.71 20.37
C ALA A 8 1.68 -26.53 19.81
N GLY A 9 1.72 -26.83 18.51
CA GLY A 9 0.67 -27.56 17.80
C GLY A 9 -0.49 -26.71 17.28
N VAL A 10 -0.38 -25.38 17.35
CA VAL A 10 -1.30 -24.44 16.68
C VAL A 10 -0.78 -24.14 15.27
N VAL A 11 -1.65 -24.24 14.25
CA VAL A 11 -1.30 -23.94 12.86
C VAL A 11 -2.08 -22.70 12.39
N PRO A 12 -1.40 -21.58 12.06
CA PRO A 12 -2.07 -20.40 11.54
C PRO A 12 -2.62 -20.70 10.13
N LYS A 13 -3.87 -20.31 9.87
CA LYS A 13 -4.54 -20.52 8.58
C LYS A 13 -4.72 -19.21 7.83
N ARG A 14 -5.29 -18.20 8.49
CA ARG A 14 -5.61 -16.92 7.86
C ARG A 14 -5.51 -15.79 8.86
N LEU A 15 -4.76 -14.76 8.50
CA LEU A 15 -4.71 -13.49 9.22
C LEU A 15 -5.59 -12.48 8.49
N GLY A 16 -6.53 -11.87 9.19
CA GLY A 16 -7.53 -10.96 8.64
C GLY A 16 -7.62 -9.67 9.43
N LEU A 17 -8.09 -8.62 8.76
CA LEU A 17 -8.25 -7.29 9.33
C LEU A 17 -9.64 -6.75 8.98
N LYS A 18 -10.38 -6.34 10.01
CA LYS A 18 -11.67 -5.66 9.90
C LYS A 18 -11.50 -4.19 10.26
N TYR A 19 -12.09 -3.32 9.44
CA TYR A 19 -11.82 -1.89 9.49
C TYR A 19 -12.86 -1.06 10.28
N GLY A 20 -14.00 -1.61 10.71
CA GLY A 20 -14.99 -0.83 11.49
C GLY A 20 -16.12 -1.62 12.14
N PRO A 21 -16.89 -1.01 13.07
CA PRO A 21 -16.67 0.31 13.66
C PRO A 21 -15.44 0.37 14.58
N VAL A 22 -15.09 -0.76 15.22
CA VAL A 22 -13.81 -0.93 15.92
C VAL A 22 -12.87 -1.72 14.99
N PRO A 23 -11.63 -1.26 14.77
CA PRO A 23 -10.65 -2.03 14.04
C PRO A 23 -10.38 -3.35 14.75
N THR A 24 -10.35 -4.45 14.01
CA THR A 24 -10.20 -5.78 14.60
C THR A 24 -9.23 -6.61 13.80
N LEU A 25 -8.24 -7.17 14.48
CA LEU A 25 -7.32 -8.17 13.94
C LEU A 25 -7.88 -9.56 14.26
N ALA A 26 -7.91 -10.45 13.28
CA ALA A 26 -8.42 -11.80 13.45
C ALA A 26 -7.42 -12.83 12.93
N LEU A 27 -7.16 -13.86 13.72
CA LEU A 27 -6.33 -15.00 13.32
C LEU A 27 -7.19 -16.27 13.36
N GLU A 28 -7.41 -16.85 12.19
CA GLU A 28 -7.93 -18.21 12.08
C GLU A 28 -6.78 -19.19 12.23
N TYR A 29 -6.94 -20.17 13.12
CA TYR A 29 -5.94 -21.18 13.40
C TYR A 29 -6.58 -22.55 13.64
N GLU A 30 -5.82 -23.60 13.38
CA GLU A 30 -6.17 -24.96 13.77
C GLU A 30 -5.48 -25.26 15.10
N ASP A 31 -6.27 -25.60 16.12
CA ASP A 31 -5.76 -25.97 17.45
C ASP A 31 -5.29 -27.44 17.48
N ILE A 32 -4.67 -27.87 18.57
CA ILE A 32 -4.17 -29.25 18.75
C ILE A 32 -5.23 -30.34 18.51
N SER A 33 -6.51 -30.01 18.72
CA SER A 33 -7.65 -30.91 18.45
C SER A 33 -8.10 -30.91 16.98
N ARG A 34 -7.34 -30.30 16.08
CA ARG A 34 -7.66 -30.11 14.65
C ARG A 34 -8.96 -29.35 14.39
N GLN A 35 -9.36 -28.51 15.34
CA GLN A 35 -10.53 -27.66 15.22
C GLN A 35 -10.13 -26.26 14.77
N LEU A 36 -10.83 -25.73 13.78
CA LEU A 36 -10.68 -24.34 13.36
C LEU A 36 -11.24 -23.41 14.44
N LYS A 37 -10.41 -22.48 14.89
CA LYS A 37 -10.73 -21.45 15.88
C LYS A 37 -10.35 -20.08 15.35
N LEU A 38 -10.99 -19.06 15.91
CA LEU A 38 -10.77 -17.66 15.56
C LEU A 38 -10.34 -16.88 16.80
N ALA A 39 -9.13 -16.36 16.80
CA ALA A 39 -8.67 -15.38 17.78
C ALA A 39 -8.96 -13.98 17.24
N VAL A 40 -9.57 -13.13 18.07
CA VAL A 40 -10.00 -11.78 17.68
C VAL A 40 -9.43 -10.79 18.68
N VAL A 41 -8.76 -9.76 18.17
CA VAL A 41 -8.18 -8.66 18.95
C VAL A 41 -8.78 -7.36 18.44
N GLU A 42 -9.54 -6.72 19.31
CA GLU A 42 -10.07 -5.39 19.04
C GLU A 42 -9.01 -4.34 19.35
N LEU A 43 -8.89 -3.35 18.48
CA LEU A 43 -7.90 -2.29 18.58
C LEU A 43 -8.61 -0.93 18.71
N PRO A 44 -9.34 -0.69 19.83
CA PRO A 44 -10.09 0.55 20.04
C PRO A 44 -9.18 1.76 20.30
N HIS A 45 -7.95 1.54 20.79
CA HIS A 45 -6.99 2.59 21.14
C HIS A 45 -5.99 2.90 20.02
N LEU A 46 -6.31 2.52 18.78
CA LEU A 46 -5.43 2.74 17.64
C LEU A 46 -5.43 4.24 17.28
N THR A 47 -4.64 5.02 18.01
CA THR A 47 -4.44 6.45 17.74
C THR A 47 -3.67 6.61 16.44
N LEU A 48 -4.11 7.52 15.56
CA LEU A 48 -3.47 7.80 14.26
C LEU A 48 -1.97 8.11 14.35
N HIS A 49 -1.50 8.54 15.52
CA HIS A 49 -0.11 8.91 15.79
C HIS A 49 0.78 7.74 16.23
N ALA A 50 0.20 6.58 16.56
CA ALA A 50 0.97 5.40 16.96
C ALA A 50 1.67 4.79 15.74
N THR A 51 2.91 4.34 15.90
CA THR A 51 3.62 3.70 14.78
C THR A 51 3.09 2.27 14.58
N PRO A 52 3.01 1.78 13.32
CA PRO A 52 2.59 0.40 13.04
C PRO A 52 3.40 -0.65 13.81
N SER A 53 4.70 -0.39 14.01
CA SER A 53 5.63 -1.26 14.73
C SER A 53 5.34 -1.32 16.22
N GLU A 54 5.07 -0.19 16.87
CA GLU A 54 4.70 -0.17 18.29
C GLU A 54 3.40 -0.94 18.54
N ILE A 55 2.41 -0.78 17.65
CA ILE A 55 1.14 -1.50 17.75
C ILE A 55 1.36 -2.99 17.55
N ALA A 56 2.13 -3.39 16.53
CA ALA A 56 2.44 -4.79 16.28
C ALA A 56 3.14 -5.41 17.50
N ALA A 57 4.20 -4.77 18.02
CA ALA A 57 4.92 -5.23 19.20
C ALA A 57 4.00 -5.34 20.45
N GLY A 58 3.10 -4.37 20.64
CA GLY A 58 2.10 -4.41 21.71
C GLY A 58 1.17 -5.62 21.59
N ILE A 59 0.62 -5.87 20.40
CA ILE A 59 -0.25 -7.02 20.12
C ILE A 59 0.51 -8.33 20.38
N GLN A 60 1.75 -8.46 19.94
CA GLN A 60 2.54 -9.68 20.14
C GLN A 60 2.90 -9.92 21.61
N LYS A 61 3.07 -8.85 22.39
CA LYS A 61 3.35 -8.91 23.83
C LYS A 61 2.11 -9.27 24.64
N GLU A 62 0.96 -8.72 24.29
CA GLU A 62 -0.31 -8.96 25.01
C GLU A 62 -1.00 -10.25 24.58
N HIS A 63 -0.89 -10.62 23.30
CA HIS A 63 -1.58 -11.77 22.72
C HIS A 63 -0.59 -12.80 22.17
N GLN A 64 -0.40 -13.87 22.93
CA GLN A 64 0.52 -14.96 22.58
C GLN A 64 0.21 -15.62 21.23
N LEU A 65 -1.06 -15.65 20.80
CA LEU A 65 -1.45 -16.22 19.50
C LEU A 65 -0.99 -15.39 18.30
N PHE A 66 -0.74 -14.09 18.51
CA PHE A 66 -0.20 -13.20 17.48
C PHE A 66 1.31 -13.04 17.58
N GLY A 67 1.94 -13.74 18.53
CA GLY A 67 3.39 -13.71 18.71
C GLY A 67 4.17 -14.18 17.47
N PRO A 68 5.48 -13.91 17.43
CA PRO A 68 6.33 -14.17 16.27
C PRO A 68 6.40 -15.65 15.86
N SER A 69 5.98 -16.57 16.73
CA SER A 69 5.91 -18.00 16.44
C SER A 69 4.77 -18.38 15.47
N LEU A 70 3.68 -17.61 15.43
CA LEU A 70 2.48 -17.91 14.64
C LEU A 70 2.22 -16.86 13.56
N VAL A 71 2.60 -15.61 13.82
CA VAL A 71 2.40 -14.50 12.89
C VAL A 71 3.73 -13.77 12.73
N ASN A 72 4.16 -13.60 11.48
CA ASN A 72 5.37 -12.84 11.19
C ASN A 72 5.14 -11.36 11.54
N GLU A 73 6.09 -10.77 12.26
CA GLU A 73 6.09 -9.35 12.63
C GLU A 73 5.95 -8.45 11.40
N ASP A 74 6.68 -8.70 10.31
CA ASP A 74 6.59 -7.91 9.08
C ASP A 74 5.17 -7.90 8.50
N GLN A 75 4.48 -9.05 8.55
CA GLN A 75 3.10 -9.15 8.06
C GLN A 75 2.15 -8.38 8.96
N LEU A 76 2.34 -8.47 10.28
CA LEU A 76 1.55 -7.75 11.26
C LEU A 76 1.74 -6.23 11.13
N VAL A 77 2.98 -5.76 10.97
CA VAL A 77 3.33 -4.36 10.75
C VAL A 77 2.67 -3.82 9.48
N ARG A 78 2.73 -4.56 8.37
CA ARG A 78 2.06 -4.17 7.11
C ARG A 78 0.54 -4.05 7.28
N LEU A 79 -0.07 -4.95 8.05
CA LEU A 79 -1.50 -4.87 8.37
C LEU A 79 -1.81 -3.64 9.23
N MET A 80 -1.00 -3.36 10.25
CA MET A 80 -1.18 -2.17 11.09
C MET A 80 -1.01 -0.88 10.29
N GLN A 81 -0.06 -0.83 9.36
CA GLN A 81 0.14 0.30 8.46
C GLN A 81 -1.09 0.53 7.57
N ARG A 82 -1.61 -0.53 6.93
CA ARG A 82 -2.82 -0.45 6.10
C ARG A 82 -4.05 -0.04 6.92
N LEU A 83 -4.15 -0.51 8.16
CA LEU A 83 -5.21 -0.13 9.08
C LEU A 83 -5.17 1.36 9.38
N LEU A 84 -4.02 1.89 9.79
CA LEU A 84 -3.82 3.31 10.08
C LEU A 84 -4.10 4.18 8.86
N GLN A 85 -3.64 3.78 7.67
CA GLN A 85 -3.91 4.51 6.44
C GLN A 85 -5.42 4.58 6.13
N SER A 86 -6.14 3.48 6.30
CA SER A 86 -7.59 3.44 6.11
C SER A 86 -8.36 4.31 7.14
N GLN A 87 -7.84 4.44 8.36
CA GLN A 87 -8.41 5.37 9.35
C GLN A 87 -8.23 6.83 8.92
N HIS A 88 -7.02 7.19 8.48
CA HIS A 88 -6.72 8.54 7.96
C HIS A 88 -7.61 8.89 6.77
N GLU A 89 -7.76 8.00 5.80
CA GLU A 89 -8.58 8.25 4.62
C GLU A 89 -10.05 8.52 4.99
N ARG A 90 -10.59 7.77 5.96
CA ARG A 90 -11.97 7.99 6.45
C ARG A 90 -12.14 9.33 7.14
N LEU A 91 -11.18 9.74 7.96
CA LEU A 91 -11.21 11.05 8.64
C LEU A 91 -11.14 12.21 7.65
N ILE A 92 -10.35 12.07 6.58
CA ILE A 92 -10.24 13.09 5.52
C ILE A 92 -11.56 13.17 4.75
N LYS A 93 -12.07 12.05 4.23
CA LYS A 93 -13.34 12.01 3.48
C LYS A 93 -14.53 12.56 4.27
N GLN A 94 -14.55 12.38 5.59
CA GLN A 94 -15.64 12.90 6.44
C GLN A 94 -15.62 14.44 6.57
N ARG A 95 -14.48 15.11 6.33
CA ARG A 95 -14.39 16.58 6.32
C ARG A 95 -14.91 17.17 5.01
N ASP A 96 -14.68 16.53 3.88
CA ASP A 96 -15.07 17.06 2.58
C ASP A 96 -16.60 17.00 2.36
N ASP A 97 -17.29 16.04 2.96
CA ASP A 97 -18.76 15.90 2.87
C ASP A 97 -19.53 16.93 3.73
N GLN A 98 -18.87 17.64 4.65
CA GLN A 98 -19.45 18.75 5.43
C GLN A 98 -19.18 20.14 4.82
N GLY A 99 -18.61 20.21 3.61
CA GLY A 99 -18.21 21.46 2.95
C GLY A 99 -19.19 22.07 1.93
N THR A 100 -20.37 21.49 1.68
CA THR A 100 -21.26 21.98 0.60
C THR A 100 -22.44 22.81 1.13
N LEU A 101 -22.16 23.99 1.68
CA LEU A 101 -23.12 25.10 1.62
C LEU A 101 -22.75 26.00 0.44
N ARG A 102 -23.57 25.86 -0.60
CA ARG A 102 -23.61 26.63 -1.85
C ARG A 102 -23.37 28.13 -1.63
N PRO A 103 -22.75 28.80 -2.62
CA PRO A 103 -23.38 29.98 -3.18
C PRO A 103 -23.83 29.68 -4.60
N THR A 104 -25.15 29.76 -4.80
CA THR A 104 -25.77 30.03 -6.10
C THR A 104 -25.10 31.23 -6.75
N GLY A 105 -24.56 31.04 -7.96
CA GLY A 105 -24.00 32.08 -8.81
C GLY A 105 -23.84 31.57 -10.24
N THR A 106 -24.98 31.40 -10.90
CA THR A 106 -25.25 31.50 -12.35
C THR A 106 -24.11 32.00 -13.27
N THR A 107 -23.81 31.17 -14.28
CA THR A 107 -23.58 31.51 -15.71
C THR A 107 -22.32 32.35 -16.04
N LEU A 108 -21.39 31.96 -16.92
CA LEU A 108 -21.54 31.82 -18.38
C LEU A 108 -20.31 31.16 -19.01
N LEU A 109 -20.57 30.42 -20.08
CA LEU A 109 -19.63 29.91 -21.08
C LEU A 109 -18.81 31.06 -21.69
N ASN A 110 -17.53 30.83 -22.02
CA ASN A 110 -17.02 31.33 -23.30
C ASN A 110 -15.78 30.56 -23.77
N SER A 111 -15.90 29.96 -24.95
CA SER A 111 -14.80 29.46 -25.77
C SER A 111 -14.47 30.50 -26.84
N SER A 112 -13.18 30.58 -27.20
CA SER A 112 -12.63 31.03 -28.50
C SER A 112 -12.21 32.49 -28.72
N GLN A 113 -11.08 32.57 -29.45
CA GLN A 113 -10.48 33.67 -30.24
C GLN A 113 -9.48 34.61 -29.54
N ARG A 114 -8.37 35.09 -30.16
CA ARG A 114 -7.53 34.80 -31.35
C ARG A 114 -6.53 35.99 -31.43
N ASN A 115 -5.21 35.74 -31.63
CA ASN A 115 -4.09 36.65 -32.07
C ASN A 115 -3.89 38.03 -31.36
N GLU A 116 -2.75 38.74 -31.35
CA GLU A 116 -1.66 39.07 -32.32
C GLU A 116 -0.36 39.38 -31.52
N GLU A 117 0.80 38.77 -31.82
CA GLU A 117 1.88 39.22 -32.73
C GLU A 117 2.72 40.44 -32.26
N ALA A 118 3.98 40.21 -31.86
CA ALA A 118 5.05 41.21 -31.87
C ALA A 118 6.39 40.53 -32.21
N LYS A 119 6.84 40.76 -33.45
CA LYS A 119 8.16 40.44 -33.99
C LYS A 119 9.26 41.20 -33.25
N ASN A 120 10.39 40.54 -32.99
CA ASN A 120 11.68 41.20 -33.19
C ASN A 120 12.67 40.20 -33.78
N ASP A 121 13.21 40.60 -34.92
CA ASP A 121 14.08 39.90 -35.84
C ASP A 121 15.48 40.49 -35.61
N GLU A 122 16.50 39.65 -35.41
CA GLU A 122 17.86 39.93 -35.88
C GLU A 122 18.72 38.65 -35.83
N LYS A 123 19.26 38.29 -37.00
CA LYS A 123 20.08 37.13 -37.34
C LYS A 123 21.57 37.36 -37.05
N GLU A 124 22.32 36.27 -36.84
CA GLU A 124 23.48 35.81 -37.64
C GLU A 124 24.06 34.55 -36.96
N GLU A 125 23.94 33.37 -37.57
CA GLU A 125 24.86 32.71 -38.55
C GLU A 125 26.23 32.28 -38.00
N GLY A 126 26.52 30.97 -38.11
CA GLY A 126 27.82 30.39 -37.78
C GLY A 126 27.80 28.86 -37.67
N SER A 127 27.99 28.20 -38.81
CA SER A 127 28.10 26.76 -39.12
C SER A 127 29.04 25.92 -38.22
N ASP A 128 28.81 24.61 -38.12
CA ASP A 128 29.61 23.57 -38.84
C ASP A 128 29.51 22.14 -38.23
N LYS A 129 29.19 21.21 -39.14
CA LYS A 129 29.41 19.75 -39.30
C LYS A 129 29.86 18.80 -38.17
N GLY A 130 29.36 17.56 -38.32
CA GLY A 130 29.95 16.28 -37.89
C GLY A 130 28.92 15.43 -37.13
N ASP A 131 28.09 14.61 -37.76
CA ASP A 131 28.38 13.35 -38.47
C ASP A 131 29.08 12.32 -37.55
N ILE A 132 28.33 11.30 -37.10
CA ILE A 132 28.74 9.89 -37.09
C ILE A 132 27.54 9.02 -36.65
N GLU A 133 27.25 8.08 -37.54
CA GLU A 133 26.29 7.00 -37.50
C GLU A 133 26.75 5.83 -36.59
N ASP A 134 25.79 4.91 -36.35
CA ASP A 134 25.95 3.51 -35.97
C ASP A 134 26.57 3.14 -34.61
N ASP A 135 25.79 2.44 -33.79
CA ASP A 135 26.02 1.00 -33.61
C ASP A 135 24.75 0.36 -33.00
N ASP A 136 23.95 -0.21 -33.90
CA ASP A 136 22.95 -1.24 -33.67
C ASP A 136 23.65 -2.59 -33.38
N GLU A 137 22.90 -3.58 -32.90
CA GLU A 137 23.28 -4.99 -32.68
C GLU A 137 23.66 -5.42 -31.25
N GLY A 138 22.66 -5.42 -30.37
CA GLY A 138 22.58 -6.36 -29.24
C GLY A 138 21.66 -7.54 -29.57
N LYS A 139 22.17 -8.52 -30.32
CA LYS A 139 21.47 -9.71 -30.84
C LYS A 139 20.63 -10.46 -29.80
N GLU A 140 19.33 -10.54 -30.05
CA GLU A 140 18.48 -11.65 -29.63
C GLU A 140 18.68 -12.82 -30.60
N GLY A 141 18.80 -14.05 -30.08
CA GLY A 141 18.81 -15.26 -30.90
C GLY A 141 19.85 -16.29 -30.44
N SER A 142 19.41 -17.25 -29.63
CA SER A 142 20.04 -18.56 -29.55
C SER A 142 18.93 -19.61 -29.59
N ASP A 143 18.49 -19.86 -30.82
CA ASP A 143 17.93 -21.14 -31.25
C ASP A 143 19.08 -21.88 -31.96
N ASP A 144 19.47 -23.04 -31.44
CA ASP A 144 20.26 -24.11 -32.10
C ASP A 144 20.33 -25.26 -31.05
N ASP A 145 19.97 -26.53 -31.27
CA ASP A 145 19.57 -27.21 -32.50
C ASP A 145 18.90 -28.55 -32.17
N GLU A 146 18.13 -29.05 -33.12
CA GLU A 146 17.33 -30.27 -33.11
C GLU A 146 18.02 -31.38 -33.94
N TYR A 147 18.00 -32.64 -33.46
CA TYR A 147 18.34 -33.92 -34.18
C TYR A 147 19.82 -34.15 -34.58
N GLU A 148 20.41 -35.34 -34.72
CA GLU A 148 20.06 -36.77 -34.86
C GLU A 148 21.02 -37.59 -33.93
N LYS A 149 20.84 -38.86 -33.53
CA LYS A 149 20.53 -40.07 -34.28
C LYS A 149 20.40 -41.26 -33.31
#